data_AF-A0A7Y5AHH0-F1
#
_entry.id   AF-A0A7Y5AHH0-F1
#
_cell.length_a   1.000
_cell.length_b   1.000
_cell.length_c   1.000
_cell.angle_alpha   90.00
_cell.angle_beta   90.00
_cell.angle_gamma   90.00
#
_symmetry.space_group_name_H-M   'P 1'
#
loop_
_entity.id
_entity.type
_entity.pdbx_description
1 polymer ?
#
loop_
_entity_poly.entity_id
_entity_poly.type
_entity_poly.pdbx_seq_one_letter_code
_entity_poly.pdbx_strand_id
1 'polypeptide(L)'
;MNQPLLVTATQKAGPRLSLAIGTVVVLLLLALPLLSLLPAEHALQVSAYTLTLVGKILCYAIVALALDLVWGYAGLLSLGHGLFFALGG
;
A
#
# COMPACT_ATOMS: atom_id res chain seq x y z
N MET A 1 -4.96 10.40 -24.02
CA MET A 1 -5.03 10.65 -22.56
C MET A 1 -5.83 9.50 -21.97
N ASN A 2 -5.14 8.40 -21.66
CA ASN A 2 -5.77 7.13 -21.34
C ASN A 2 -5.95 7.10 -19.82
N GLN A 3 -7.20 7.13 -19.36
CA GLN A 3 -7.47 7.10 -17.92
C GLN A 3 -6.82 5.86 -17.31
N PRO A 4 -6.17 5.96 -16.14
CA PRO A 4 -5.59 4.80 -15.49
C PRO A 4 -6.73 3.85 -15.13
N LEU A 5 -6.56 2.56 -15.42
CA LEU A 5 -7.58 1.52 -15.22
C LEU A 5 -8.19 1.53 -13.81
N LEU A 6 -7.42 2.00 -12.82
CA LEU A 6 -7.86 2.19 -11.44
C LEU A 6 -8.94 3.27 -11.32
N VAL A 7 -8.84 4.38 -12.06
CA VAL A 7 -9.87 5.43 -12.11
C VAL A 7 -11.14 4.90 -12.78
N THR A 8 -11.03 4.18 -13.89
CA THR A 8 -12.19 3.58 -14.55
C THR A 8 -12.86 2.51 -13.68
N ALA A 9 -12.07 1.71 -12.96
CA ALA A 9 -12.58 0.75 -11.99
C ALA A 9 -13.28 1.45 -10.81
N THR A 10 -12.72 2.53 -10.26
CA THR A 10 -13.35 3.33 -9.19
C THR A 10 -14.57 4.11 -9.65
N GLN A 11 -14.69 4.45 -10.94
CA GLN A 11 -15.90 5.09 -11.48
C GLN A 11 -17.03 4.07 -11.66
N LYS A 12 -16.68 2.82 -11.99
CA LYS A 12 -17.64 1.71 -12.15
C LYS A 12 -18.07 1.12 -10.80
N ALA A 13 -17.14 1.05 -9.85
CA ALA A 13 -17.40 0.79 -8.43
C ALA A 13 -17.91 2.08 -7.78
N GLY A 14 -19.22 2.32 -7.84
CA GLY A 14 -19.84 3.57 -7.36
C GLY A 14 -19.33 4.06 -5.98
N PRO A 15 -19.51 5.36 -5.66
CA PRO A 15 -18.84 6.05 -4.54
C PRO A 15 -19.02 5.38 -3.16
N ARG A 16 -20.05 4.55 -3.01
CA ARG A 16 -20.28 3.75 -1.80
C ARG A 16 -19.23 2.65 -1.61
N LEU A 17 -18.73 2.03 -2.68
CA LEU A 17 -17.76 0.93 -2.58
C LEU A 17 -16.37 1.46 -2.25
N SER A 18 -15.93 2.56 -2.88
CA SER A 18 -14.65 3.19 -2.55
C SER A 18 -14.62 3.67 -1.09
N LEU A 19 -15.71 4.28 -0.63
CA LEU A 19 -15.88 4.64 0.79
C LEU A 19 -15.87 3.42 1.70
N ALA A 20 -16.58 2.34 1.34
CA ALA A 20 -16.61 1.11 2.14
C ALA A 20 -15.22 0.45 2.25
N ILE A 21 -14.44 0.43 1.17
CA ILE A 21 -13.07 -0.11 1.21
C ILE A 21 -12.19 0.76 2.10
N GLY A 22 -12.27 2.09 1.95
CA GLY A 22 -11.51 3.03 2.78
C GLY A 22 -11.85 2.89 4.27
N THR A 23 -13.14 2.78 4.63
CA THR A 23 -13.55 2.62 6.02
C THR A 23 -13.10 1.27 6.60
N VAL A 24 -13.18 0.18 5.84
CA VAL A 24 -12.70 -1.15 6.28
C VAL A 24 -11.20 -1.13 6.55
N VAL A 25 -10.40 -0.50 5.69
CA VAL A 25 -8.94 -0.39 5.89
C VAL A 25 -8.60 0.40 7.15
N VAL A 26 -9.27 1.55 7.36
CA VAL A 26 -9.07 2.36 8.58
C VAL A 26 -9.48 1.60 9.83
N LEU A 27 -10.62 0.90 9.80
CA LEU A 27 -11.07 0.06 10.90
C LEU A 27 -10.06 -1.05 11.22
N LEU A 28 -9.50 -1.71 10.21
CA LEU A 28 -8.51 -2.77 10.41
C LEU A 28 -7.22 -2.23 11.05
N LEU A 29 -6.72 -1.08 10.57
CA LEU A 29 -5.52 -0.43 11.10
C LEU A 29 -5.68 0.02 12.56
N LEU A 30 -6.89 0.44 12.95
CA LEU A 30 -7.20 0.80 14.34
C LEU A 30 -7.48 -0.43 15.20
N ALA A 31 -8.16 -1.45 14.65
CA ALA A 31 -8.52 -2.66 15.41
C ALA A 31 -7.29 -3.41 15.91
N LEU A 32 -6.22 -3.53 15.10
CA LEU A 32 -4.98 -4.23 15.46
C LEU A 32 -4.34 -3.75 16.78
N PRO A 33 -4.02 -2.45 16.98
CA PRO A 33 -3.49 -1.96 18.24
C PRO A 33 -4.53 -1.99 19.36
N LEU A 34 -5.82 -1.75 19.07
CA LEU A 34 -6.87 -1.86 20.09
C LEU A 34 -6.98 -3.29 20.65
N LEU A 35 -6.84 -4.32 19.80
CA LEU A 35 -6.93 -5.72 20.20
C LEU A 35 -5.68 -6.18 20.98
N SER A 36 -4.55 -5.49 20.83
CA SER A 36 -3.34 -5.72 21.64
C SER A 36 -3.43 -5.18 23.08
N LEU A 37 -4.35 -4.25 23.35
CA LEU A 37 -4.59 -3.70 24.69
C LEU A 37 -5.45 -4.62 25.57
N LEU A 38 -5.99 -5.71 25.02
CA LEU A 38 -6.83 -6.65 25.77
C LEU A 38 -6.00 -7.54 26.71
N PRO A 39 -6.58 -7.99 27.85
CA PRO A 39 -5.92 -8.87 28.82
C PRO A 39 -5.49 -10.21 28.20
N ALA A 40 -4.41 -10.79 28.74
CA ALA A 40 -3.76 -11.99 28.22
C ALA A 40 -4.63 -13.27 28.17
N GLU A 41 -5.75 -13.24 28.89
CA GLU A 41 -6.72 -14.33 29.02
C GLU A 41 -7.67 -14.44 27.80
N HIS A 42 -7.72 -13.44 26.93
CA HIS A 42 -8.70 -13.37 25.83
C HIS A 42 -8.18 -14.03 24.54
N ALA A 43 -8.96 -14.93 23.95
CA ALA A 43 -8.63 -15.68 22.73
C ALA A 43 -8.35 -14.81 21.48
N LEU A 44 -8.70 -13.53 21.52
CA LEU A 44 -8.48 -12.56 20.44
C LEU A 44 -7.26 -11.65 20.68
N GLN A 45 -6.46 -11.90 21.72
CA GLN A 45 -5.31 -11.04 22.00
C GLN A 45 -4.27 -11.12 20.88
N VAL A 46 -4.01 -9.97 20.27
CA VAL A 46 -2.92 -9.84 19.29
C VAL A 46 -1.64 -9.60 20.07
N SER A 47 -0.68 -10.52 19.94
CA SER A 47 0.62 -10.37 20.61
C SER A 47 1.33 -9.11 20.11
N ALA A 48 2.07 -8.44 21.01
CA ALA A 48 2.89 -7.28 20.66
C ALA A 48 3.90 -7.61 19.53
N TYR A 49 4.35 -8.85 19.44
CA TYR A 49 5.21 -9.33 18.36
C TYR A 49 4.52 -9.26 16.99
N THR A 50 3.30 -9.80 16.88
CA THR A 50 2.52 -9.76 15.63
C THR A 50 2.23 -8.32 15.22
N LEU A 51 1.86 -7.46 16.16
CA LEU A 51 1.64 -6.04 15.89
C LEU A 51 2.91 -5.36 15.34
N THR A 52 4.06 -5.61 15.96
CA THR A 52 5.35 -5.05 15.52
C THR A 52 5.75 -5.58 14.14
N LEU A 53 5.52 -6.87 13.87
CA LEU A 53 5.82 -7.49 12.59
C LEU A 53 4.95 -6.91 11.46
N VAL A 54 3.64 -6.77 11.69
CA VAL A 54 2.72 -6.14 10.74
C VAL A 54 3.13 -4.69 10.46
N GLY A 55 3.48 -3.93 11.50
CA GLY A 55 4.00 -2.57 11.36
C GLY A 55 5.25 -2.49 10.48
N LYS A 56 6.22 -3.40 10.68
CA LYS A 56 7.41 -3.49 9.82
C LYS A 56 7.06 -3.79 8.37
N ILE A 57 6.19 -4.76 8.12
CA ILE A 57 5.78 -5.14 6.76
C ILE A 57 5.08 -3.97 6.07
N LEU A 58 4.18 -3.25 6.75
CA LEU A 58 3.53 -2.05 6.21
C LEU A 58 4.54 -0.97 5.84
N CYS A 59 5.55 -0.75 6.70
CA CYS A 59 6.60 0.22 6.42
C CYS A 59 7.39 -0.16 5.15
N TYR A 60 7.75 -1.44 4.99
CA TYR A 60 8.40 -1.92 3.76
C TYR A 60 7.49 -1.88 2.53
N ALA A 61 6.19 -2.12 2.69
CA ALA A 61 5.22 -2.05 1.60
C ALA A 61 5.10 -0.63 1.03
N ILE A 62 5.10 0.40 1.89
CA ILE A 62 5.08 1.80 1.44
C ILE A 62 6.36 2.14 0.66
N VAL A 63 7.52 1.69 1.12
CA VAL A 63 8.79 1.89 0.42
C VAL A 63 8.78 1.19 -0.94
N ALA A 64 8.29 -0.05 -1.01
CA ALA A 64 8.15 -0.79 -2.26
C ALA A 64 7.21 -0.09 -3.25
N LEU A 65 6.06 0.43 -2.79
CA LEU A 65 5.14 1.22 -3.60
C LEU A 65 5.77 2.52 -4.11
N ALA A 66 6.54 3.22 -3.27
CA ALA A 66 7.25 4.43 -3.69
C ALA A 66 8.28 4.13 -4.78
N LEU A 67 9.04 3.05 -4.65
CA LEU A 67 10.00 2.62 -5.67
C LEU A 67 9.31 2.22 -6.99
N ASP A 68 8.18 1.52 -6.92
CA ASP A 68 7.37 1.18 -8.10
C ASP A 68 6.89 2.43 -8.85
N LEU A 69 6.37 3.42 -8.12
CA LEU A 69 5.95 4.70 -8.70
C LEU A 69 7.13 5.49 -9.29
N VAL A 70 8.29 5.48 -8.65
CA VAL A 70 9.49 6.18 -9.14
C VAL A 70 10.06 5.49 -10.39
N TRP A 71 10.12 4.16 -10.44
CA TRP A 71 10.58 3.44 -11.62
C TRP A 71 9.64 3.57 -12.81
N GLY A 72 8.32 3.52 -12.58
CA GLY A 72 7.31 3.61 -13.63
C GLY A 72 6.95 5.05 -14.01
N TYR A 73 6.48 5.85 -13.04
CA TYR A 73 5.91 7.17 -13.28
C TYR A 73 6.98 8.26 -13.45
N ALA A 74 8.09 8.21 -12.71
CA ALA A 74 9.21 9.14 -12.94
C ALA A 74 10.08 8.74 -14.14
N GLY A 75 9.78 7.58 -14.77
CA GLY A 75 10.39 7.18 -16.04
C GLY A 75 11.85 6.74 -15.95
N LEU A 76 12.35 6.40 -14.75
CA LEU A 76 13.74 5.97 -14.56
C LEU A 76 14.14 4.77 -15.44
N LEU A 77 13.21 3.84 -15.70
CA LEU A 77 13.43 2.71 -16.61
C LEU A 77 13.69 3.16 -18.06
N SER A 78 12.96 4.17 -18.52
CA SER A 78 13.14 4.74 -19.86
C SER A 78 14.39 5.63 -19.93
N LEU A 79 14.70 6.35 -18.84
CA LEU A 79 15.90 7.17 -18.72
C LEU A 79 17.17 6.32 -18.80
N GLY A 80 17.23 5.19 -18.10
CA GLY A 80 18.38 4.28 -18.17
C GLY A 80 18.64 3.79 -19.59
N HIS A 81 17.57 3.47 -20.35
CA HIS A 81 17.68 3.05 -21.74
C HIS A 81 18.12 4.19 -22.68
N GLY A 82 17.67 5.42 -22.43
CA GLY A 82 18.10 6.60 -23.19
C GLY A 82 19.54 7.02 -22.89
N LEU A 83 19.97 6.89 -21.63
CA LEU A 83 21.34 7.19 -21.20
C LEU A 83 22.34 6.17 -21.76
N PHE A 84 21.96 4.89 -21.84
CA PHE A 84 22.76 3.85 -22.48
C PHE A 84 23.08 4.19 -23.95
N PHE A 85 22.06 4.61 -24.72
CA PHE A 85 22.28 5.04 -26.11
C PHE A 85 23.03 6.37 -26.22
N ALA A 86 22.84 7.30 -25.27
CA ALA A 86 23.53 8.60 -25.28
C ALA A 86 25.03 8.49 -24.95
N LEU A 87 25.43 7.54 -24.10
CA LEU A 87 26.82 7.30 -23.71
C LEU A 87 27.59 6.41 -24.71
N GLY A 88 26.98 6.03 -25.83
CA GLY A 88 27.63 5.26 -26.89
C GLY A 88 27.56 3.74 -26.72
N GLY A 89 26.48 3.23 -26.11
CA GLY A 89 26.12 1.81 -26.18
C GLY A 89 25.71 1.33 -27.57
#